data_AF-A0A2A4T4Z4-F1
#
_entry.id   AF-A0A2A4T4Z4-F1
#
_cell.length_a   1.000
_cell.length_b   1.000
_cell.length_c   1.000
_cell.angle_alpha   90.00
_cell.angle_beta   90.00
_cell.angle_gamma   90.00
#
_symmetry.space_group_name_H-M   'P 1'
#
loop_
_entity.id
_entity.type
_entity.pdbx_description
1 polymer ?
#
loop_
_entity_poly.entity_id
_entity_poly.type
_entity_poly.pdbx_seq_one_letter_code
_entity_poly.pdbx_strand_id
1 'polypeptide(L)' 'EERKKGKIPLQTFRADIDFARERASLPYGDIGIKVWIYRGDVFGEDDAKKRA' A
#
# COMPACT_ATOMS: atom_id res chain seq x y z
N GLU A 1 -7.15 0.51 17.00
CA GLU A 1 -7.65 -0.65 16.22
C GLU A 1 -7.07 -0.65 14.82
N GLU A 2 -6.57 -1.78 14.35
CA GLU A 2 -6.11 -1.94 12.98
C GLU A 2 -7.27 -2.46 12.12
N ARG A 3 -7.85 -1.58 11.30
CA ARG A 3 -8.93 -1.96 10.39
C ARG A 3 -8.35 -2.29 9.02
N LYS A 4 -8.27 -3.57 8.69
CA LYS A 4 -7.89 -4.08 7.38
C LYS A 4 -9.14 -4.56 6.64
N LYS A 5 -9.36 -4.07 5.41
CA LYS A 5 -10.44 -4.54 4.53
C LYS A 5 -9.80 -5.10 3.26
N GLY A 6 -10.02 -6.38 2.98
CA GLY A 6 -9.40 -7.08 1.85
C GLY A 6 -8.06 -7.74 2.18
N LYS A 7 -7.26 -8.03 1.16
CA LYS A 7 -5.94 -8.69 1.26
C LYS A 7 -4.82 -7.67 1.04
N ILE A 8 -3.80 -7.70 1.88
CA ILE A 8 -2.59 -6.89 1.75
C ILE A 8 -1.39 -7.85 1.86
N PRO A 9 -0.89 -8.38 0.73
CA PRO A 9 0.18 -9.37 0.73
C PRO A 9 1.56 -8.72 0.92
N LEU A 10 1.96 -8.45 2.16
CA LEU A 10 3.22 -7.76 2.51
C LEU A 10 4.50 -8.52 2.15
N GLN A 11 4.43 -9.84 1.95
CA GLN A 11 5.58 -10.67 1.58
C GLN A 11 5.77 -10.80 0.06
N THR A 12 4.77 -10.41 -0.73
CA THR A 12 4.76 -10.59 -2.18
C THR A 12 5.34 -9.36 -2.86
N PHE A 13 6.60 -9.40 -3.31
CA PHE A 13 7.26 -8.24 -3.94
C PHE A 13 6.59 -7.75 -5.24
N ARG A 14 5.88 -8.62 -5.95
CA ARG A 14 5.10 -8.26 -7.15
C ARG A 14 3.80 -7.49 -6.83
N ALA A 15 3.41 -7.41 -5.56
CA ALA A 15 2.24 -6.67 -5.13
C ALA A 15 2.53 -5.17 -5.16
N ASP A 16 1.73 -4.41 -5.91
CA ASP A 16 1.76 -2.96 -5.86
C ASP A 16 1.09 -2.48 -4.57
N ILE A 17 1.92 -2.08 -3.61
CA ILE A 17 1.49 -1.60 -2.30
C ILE A 17 1.96 -0.16 -2.13
N ASP A 18 1.01 0.75 -2.01
CA ASP A 18 1.27 2.14 -1.67
C ASP A 18 1.27 2.28 -0.14
N PHE A 19 2.38 2.78 0.42
CA PHE A 19 2.55 2.99 1.84
C PHE A 19 2.71 4.47 2.15
N ALA A 20 1.84 4.97 3.01
CA ALA A 20 1.93 6.33 3.55
C ALA A 20 1.94 6.30 5.07
N ARG A 21 2.78 7.16 5.65
CA ARG A 21 2.80 7.43 7.08
C ARG A 21 2.68 8.92 7.32
N GLU A 22 1.79 9.30 8.22
CA GLU A 22 1.62 10.69 8.61
C GLU A 22 1.38 10.79 10.11
N ARG A 23 1.61 11.98 10.66
CA ARG A 23 1.40 12.27 12.06
C ARG A 23 0.33 13.34 12.17
N ALA A 24 -0.74 13.04 12.89
CA ALA A 24 -1.73 14.02 13.29
C ALA A 24 -1.29 14.62 14.62
N SER A 25 -1.05 15.94 14.65
CA SER A 25 -0.76 16.64 15.90
C SER A 25 -2.06 17.10 16.53
N LEU A 26 -2.32 16.66 17.76
CA LEU A 26 -3.50 17.03 18.54
C LEU A 26 -3.05 17.75 19.82
N PRO A 27 -3.93 18.57 20.43
CA PRO A 27 -3.62 19.25 21.69
C PRO A 27 -3.25 18.31 22.86
N TYR A 28 -3.61 17.03 22.76
CA TYR A 28 -3.29 16.00 23.75
C TYR A 28 -2.08 15.13 23.36
N GLY A 29 -1.42 15.43 22.24
CA GLY A 29 -0.26 14.69 21.74
C GLY A 29 -0.37 14.29 20.26
N ASP A 30 0.62 13.54 19.79
CA ASP A 30 0.73 13.15 18.38
C ASP A 30 0.24 11.71 18.14
N ILE A 31 -0.64 11.54 17.15
CA ILE A 31 -1.11 10.22 16.71
C ILE A 31 -0.45 9.88 15.38
N GLY A 32 0.17 8.70 15.30
CA GLY A 32 0.75 8.17 14.07
C GLY A 32 -0.28 7.40 13.25
N ILE A 33 -0.52 7.83 12.02
CA ILE A 33 -1.40 7.16 11.05
C ILE A 33 -0.51 6.42 10.05
N LYS A 34 -0.81 5.13 9.86
CA LYS A 34 -0.14 4.28 8.86
C LYS A 34 -1.20 3.71 7.94
N VAL A 35 -1.03 3.92 6.63
CA VAL A 35 -1.98 3.49 5.61
C VAL A 35 -1.25 2.63 4.59
N TRP A 36 -1.88 1.51 4.23
CA TRP A 36 -1.44 0.62 3.16
C TRP A 36 -2.58 0.45 2.17
N ILE A 37 -2.31 0.70 0.89
CA ILE A 37 -3.27 0.55 -0.21
C ILE A 37 -2.71 -0.48 -1.18
N TYR A 38 -3.40 -1.60 -1.32
CA TYR A 38 -3.06 -2.62 -2.31
C TYR A 38 -3.79 -2.31 -3.62
N ARG A 39 -3.05 -2.03 -4.71
CA ARG A 39 -3.61 -1.70 -6.04
C ARG A 39 -3.67 -2.90 -6.99
N GLY A 40 -3.08 -4.03 -6.63
CA GLY A 40 -3.03 -5.24 -7.45
C GLY A 40 -1.61 -5.77 -7.61
N ASP A 41 -1.41 -6.82 -8.41
CA ASP A 41 -0.08 -7.30 -8.77
C ASP A 41 0.43 -6.56 -10.02
N VAL A 42 1.67 -6.07 -9.99
CA VAL A 42 2.33 -5.47 -11.16
C VAL A 42 2.80 -6.60 -12.06
N PHE A 43 1.99 -6.97 -13.05
CA PHE A 43 2.48 -7.68 -14.22
C PHE A 43 3.10 -6.60 -15.12
N GLY A 44 4.43 -6.53 -15.16
CA GLY A 44 5.15 -5.43 -15.80
C GLY A 44 4.59 -5.09 -17.17
N GLU A 45 4.52 -3.80 -17.49
CA GLU A 45 4.20 -3.26 -18.81
C GLU A 45 5.11 -3.82 -19.93
N ASP A 46 6.21 -4.47 -19.54
CA ASP A 46 7.11 -5.26 -20.38
C ASP A 46 6.45 -6.49 -21.04
N ASP A 47 5.40 -7.08 -20.45
CA ASP A 47 4.67 -8.22 -21.03
C ASP A 47 3.67 -7.78 -22.11
N ALA A 48 3.14 -6.55 -22.02
CA ALA A 48 2.25 -5.97 -23.03
C ALA A 48 3.02 -5.46 -24.25
N LYS A 49 4.25 -4.94 -24.05
CA LYS A 49 5.09 -4.41 -25.13
C LYS A 49 5.86 -5.49 -25.91
N LYS A 50 6.00 -6.71 -25.36
CA LYS A 50 6.60 -7.88 -26.05
C LYS A 50 5.67 -8.61 -27.02
N ARG A 51 4.38 -8.22 -27.08
CA ARG A 51 3.37 -8.83 -27.96
C ARG A 51 2.93 -7.93 -29.13
N ALA A 52 3.58 -6.79 -29.34
CA ALA A 52 3.35 -5.88 -30.46
C ALA A 52 4.51 -5.94 -31.46
#